data_AF-A0A356W9F2-F1
#
_entry.id   AF-A0A356W9F2-F1
#
_cell.length_a   1.000
_cell.length_b   1.000
_cell.length_c   1.000
_cell.angle_alpha   90.00
_cell.angle_beta   90.00
_cell.angle_gamma   90.00
#
_symmetry.space_group_name_H-M   'P 1'
#
loop_
_entity.id
_entity.type
_entity.pdbx_description
1 polymer ?
#
loop_
_entity_poly.entity_id
_entity_poly.type
_entity_poly.pdbx_seq_one_letter_code
_entity_poly.pdbx_strand_id
1 'polypeptide(L)'
;MSNTAKYAASSIPAARIDWVDYAKGICIILVVMMHTVNGVEQVLDGMGWMHPVVDFARPFRIPDFFLVAGLFLGRSIHGPLSGYVDRKIVHFVYFYLLWLTLQFPVLHFDWMVEHPGYFVKMWLFSLVEPSNSLWFVHMLAVFYVVTRLLRNVPIWIVFAGAFILQSLYQLVIIDTGWGIIDRFCNRYVYFFLGYAFAPQIFQFAERAAKAPLIWLAGLM
;
A
#
# COMPACT_ATOMS: atom_id res chain seq x y z
N MET A 1 43.36 -2.72 37.64
CA MET A 1 42.54 -1.69 36.95
C MET A 1 42.14 -2.26 35.60
N SER A 2 40.92 -2.78 35.51
CA SER A 2 40.46 -3.67 34.43
C SER A 2 39.86 -2.93 33.24
N ASN A 3 40.15 -3.45 32.05
CA ASN A 3 39.59 -3.13 30.74
C ASN A 3 38.05 -2.98 30.76
N THR A 4 37.54 -1.75 30.69
CA THR A 4 36.12 -1.42 30.41
C THR A 4 35.92 -0.88 28.98
N ALA A 5 36.70 -1.39 28.03
CA ALA A 5 36.52 -1.10 26.60
C ALA A 5 35.99 -2.34 25.87
N LYS A 6 34.79 -2.82 26.21
CA LYS A 6 34.07 -3.81 25.41
C LYS A 6 32.56 -3.55 25.44
N TYR A 7 31.98 -3.53 24.24
CA TYR A 7 30.56 -3.49 23.90
C TYR A 7 29.89 -2.11 23.76
N ALA A 8 30.51 -1.21 23.00
CA ALA A 8 29.72 -0.45 22.02
C ALA A 8 29.42 -1.41 20.86
N ALA A 9 28.36 -2.22 21.01
CA ALA A 9 27.79 -2.91 19.87
C ALA A 9 27.24 -1.84 18.93
N SER A 10 28.09 -1.37 18.00
CA SER A 10 27.63 -0.69 16.82
C SER A 10 26.76 -1.69 16.08
N SER A 11 25.45 -1.63 16.34
CA SER A 11 24.48 -2.18 15.42
C SER A 11 24.75 -1.47 14.11
N ILE A 12 25.36 -2.17 13.17
CA ILE A 12 25.41 -1.72 11.77
C ILE A 12 23.97 -1.36 11.47
N PRO A 13 23.63 -0.08 11.19
CA PRO A 13 22.27 0.26 10.85
C PRO A 13 21.94 -0.63 9.66
N ALA A 14 20.93 -1.50 9.80
CA ALA A 14 20.47 -2.31 8.69
C ALA A 14 20.27 -1.35 7.52
N ALA A 15 21.12 -1.45 6.50
CA ALA A 15 21.36 -0.38 5.53
C ALA A 15 20.01 0.19 5.07
N ARG A 16 19.64 1.35 5.63
CA ARG A 16 18.38 2.00 5.31
C ARG A 16 18.53 2.50 3.89
N ILE A 17 17.52 2.24 3.09
CA ILE A 17 17.53 2.59 1.68
C ILE A 17 16.84 3.95 1.59
N ASP A 18 17.64 5.01 1.69
CA ASP A 18 17.15 6.39 1.88
C ASP A 18 16.15 6.81 0.80
N TRP A 19 16.36 6.41 -0.46
CA TRP A 19 15.42 6.71 -1.55
C TRP A 19 14.04 6.08 -1.36
N VAL A 20 13.96 4.90 -0.75
CA VAL A 20 12.67 4.24 -0.46
C VAL A 20 11.94 4.99 0.65
N ASP A 21 12.69 5.52 1.62
CA ASP A 21 12.12 6.34 2.69
C ASP A 21 11.61 7.68 2.15
N TYR A 22 12.33 8.33 1.23
CA TYR A 22 11.84 9.50 0.51
C TYR A 22 10.60 9.21 -0.33
N ALA A 23 10.58 8.11 -1.10
CA ALA A 23 9.43 7.72 -1.90
C ALA A 23 8.17 7.53 -1.04
N LYS A 24 8.29 6.82 0.09
CA LYS A 24 7.19 6.68 1.06
C LYS A 24 6.73 8.03 1.61
N GLY A 25 7.66 8.91 1.97
CA GLY A 25 7.34 10.24 2.48
C GLY A 25 6.55 11.07 1.48
N ILE A 26 6.99 11.12 0.22
CA ILE A 26 6.28 11.81 -0.86
C ILE A 26 4.88 11.22 -1.05
N CYS A 27 4.75 9.89 -1.06
CA CYS A 27 3.44 9.24 -1.18
C CYS A 27 2.48 9.60 -0.05
N ILE A 28 2.95 9.66 1.20
CA ILE A 28 2.14 10.07 2.36
C ILE A 28 1.67 11.52 2.19
N ILE A 29 2.57 12.43 1.80
CA ILE A 29 2.22 13.83 1.56
C ILE A 29 1.13 13.95 0.48
N LEU A 30 1.28 13.23 -0.64
CA LEU A 30 0.30 13.25 -1.73
C LEU A 30 -1.09 12.74 -1.29
N VAL A 31 -1.13 11.70 -0.45
CA VAL A 31 -2.40 11.18 0.09
C VAL A 31 -3.07 12.15 1.05
N VAL A 32 -2.30 12.72 1.99
CA VAL A 32 -2.83 13.71 2.93
C VAL A 32 -3.31 14.95 2.19
N MET A 33 -2.53 15.43 1.21
CA MET A 33 -2.93 16.56 0.36
C MET A 33 -4.25 16.29 -0.34
N MET A 34 -4.42 15.12 -0.96
CA MET A 34 -5.68 14.76 -1.63
C MET A 34 -6.87 14.73 -0.66
N HIS A 35 -6.73 14.13 0.52
CA HIS A 35 -7.83 14.09 1.49
C HIS A 35 -8.19 15.48 2.01
N THR A 36 -7.20 16.34 2.24
CA THR A 36 -7.42 17.71 2.69
C THR A 36 -8.08 18.56 1.61
N VAL A 37 -7.59 18.51 0.37
CA VAL A 37 -8.16 19.26 -0.76
C VAL A 37 -9.59 18.80 -1.02
N ASN A 38 -9.82 17.50 -1.19
CA ASN A 38 -11.16 16.98 -1.44
C ASN A 38 -12.13 17.29 -0.28
N GLY A 39 -11.67 17.25 0.97
CA GLY A 39 -12.49 17.60 2.13
C GLY A 39 -12.92 19.07 2.13
N VAL A 40 -12.00 19.99 1.78
CA VAL A 40 -12.31 21.43 1.68
C VAL A 40 -13.24 21.71 0.49
N GLU A 41 -12.96 21.13 -0.68
CA GLU A 41 -13.80 21.29 -1.88
C GLU A 41 -15.21 20.76 -1.67
N GLN A 42 -15.37 19.66 -0.92
CA GLN A 42 -16.68 19.12 -0.56
C GLN A 42 -17.47 20.05 0.35
N VAL A 43 -16.80 20.78 1.26
CA VAL A 43 -17.47 21.74 2.17
C VAL A 43 -17.82 23.04 1.45
N LEU A 44 -16.96 23.49 0.52
CA LEU A 44 -17.15 24.75 -0.21
C LEU A 44 -17.94 24.61 -1.51
N ASP A 45 -18.32 23.38 -1.87
CA ASP A 45 -19.02 23.02 -3.12
C ASP A 45 -18.37 23.65 -4.37
N GLY A 46 -17.04 23.60 -4.44
CA GLY A 46 -16.26 24.23 -5.49
C GLY A 46 -14.85 23.69 -5.60
N MET A 47 -14.28 23.69 -6.82
CA MET A 47 -12.91 23.26 -7.08
C MET A 47 -11.90 24.34 -6.68
N GLY A 48 -10.89 23.95 -5.90
CA GLY A 48 -9.81 24.82 -5.47
C GLY A 48 -8.66 24.86 -6.47
N TRP A 49 -7.75 25.83 -6.29
CA TRP A 49 -6.55 25.97 -7.13
C TRP A 49 -5.58 24.77 -7.04
N MET A 50 -5.70 23.94 -6.00
CA MET A 50 -4.87 22.75 -5.79
C MET A 50 -5.41 21.50 -6.51
N HIS A 51 -6.65 21.53 -7.04
CA HIS A 51 -7.26 20.39 -7.72
C HIS A 51 -6.39 19.81 -8.86
N PRO A 52 -5.79 20.62 -9.75
CA PRO A 52 -4.94 20.12 -10.82
C PRO A 52 -3.72 19.32 -10.31
N VAL A 53 -3.20 19.70 -9.14
CA VAL A 53 -2.07 18.99 -8.49
C VAL A 53 -2.53 17.64 -7.95
N VAL A 54 -3.73 17.57 -7.37
CA VAL A 54 -4.34 16.32 -6.87
C VAL A 54 -4.62 15.34 -8.01
N ASP A 55 -5.09 15.84 -9.15
CA ASP A 55 -5.32 15.05 -10.35
C ASP A 55 -4.03 14.56 -10.97
N PHE A 56 -3.02 15.44 -11.09
CA PHE A 56 -1.69 15.04 -11.54
C PHE A 56 -1.07 13.97 -10.64
N ALA A 57 -1.27 14.06 -9.32
CA ALA A 57 -0.75 13.09 -8.35
C ALA A 57 -1.52 11.77 -8.31
N ARG A 58 -2.70 11.69 -8.93
CA ARG A 58 -3.60 10.52 -8.88
C ARG A 58 -2.99 9.20 -9.35
N PRO A 59 -2.28 9.12 -10.49
CA PRO A 59 -1.69 7.86 -10.95
C PRO A 59 -0.49 7.39 -10.13
N PHE A 60 0.19 8.29 -9.40
CA PHE A 60 1.41 7.95 -8.68
C PHE A 60 1.10 7.40 -7.28
N ARG A 61 0.20 8.07 -6.54
CA ARG A 61 -0.02 7.81 -5.11
C ARG A 61 -0.33 6.35 -4.75
N ILE A 62 -1.24 5.68 -5.47
CA ILE A 62 -1.70 4.34 -5.09
C ILE A 62 -0.76 3.24 -5.60
N PRO A 63 -0.32 3.24 -6.88
CA PRO A 63 0.64 2.26 -7.39
C PRO A 63 1.96 2.25 -6.62
N ASP A 64 2.47 3.42 -6.24
CA ASP A 64 3.78 3.54 -5.58
C ASP A 64 3.77 2.87 -4.20
N PHE A 65 2.71 3.06 -3.41
CA PHE A 65 2.55 2.37 -2.12
C PHE A 65 2.55 0.85 -2.26
N PHE A 66 1.84 0.34 -3.26
CA PHE A 66 1.78 -1.09 -3.52
C PHE A 66 3.12 -1.64 -4.02
N LEU A 67 3.79 -0.91 -4.93
CA LEU A 67 5.11 -1.28 -5.44
C LEU A 67 6.15 -1.33 -4.31
N VAL A 68 6.18 -0.31 -3.45
CA VAL A 68 7.09 -0.27 -2.29
C VAL A 68 6.79 -1.41 -1.31
N ALA A 69 5.52 -1.73 -1.07
CA ALA A 69 5.16 -2.88 -0.23
C ALA A 69 5.63 -4.22 -0.85
N GLY A 70 5.56 -4.35 -2.18
CA GLY A 70 6.07 -5.49 -2.93
C GLY A 70 7.60 -5.64 -2.85
N LEU A 71 8.36 -4.54 -2.93
CA LEU A 71 9.83 -4.53 -2.86
C LEU A 71 10.36 -5.24 -1.60
N PHE A 72 9.71 -5.03 -0.45
CA PHE A 72 10.10 -5.63 0.83
C PHE A 72 9.49 -7.02 1.07
N LEU A 73 8.68 -7.54 0.15
CA LEU A 73 8.12 -8.88 0.28
C LEU A 73 9.16 -9.97 0.03
N GLY A 74 10.03 -9.78 -0.96
CA GLY A 74 11.02 -10.77 -1.43
C GLY A 74 11.84 -11.43 -0.33
N ARG A 75 12.34 -10.64 0.63
CA ARG A 75 13.17 -11.14 1.74
C ARG A 75 12.41 -11.96 2.77
N SER A 76 11.10 -11.77 2.87
CA SER A 76 10.26 -12.35 3.94
C SER A 76 9.42 -13.55 3.47
N ILE A 77 9.24 -13.73 2.17
CA ILE A 77 8.28 -14.70 1.61
C ILE A 77 8.68 -16.17 1.83
N HIS A 78 9.99 -16.46 1.87
CA HIS A 78 10.54 -17.79 2.12
C HIS A 78 10.74 -18.10 3.62
N GLY A 79 10.47 -17.14 4.51
CA GLY A 79 10.58 -17.33 5.95
C GLY A 79 9.49 -18.24 6.55
N PRO A 80 9.64 -18.66 7.83
CA PRO A 80 8.68 -19.50 8.52
C PRO A 80 7.27 -18.88 8.55
N LEU A 81 6.23 -19.72 8.43
CA LEU A 81 4.85 -19.28 8.28
C LEU A 81 4.37 -18.45 9.47
N SER A 82 4.63 -18.92 10.69
CA SER A 82 4.25 -18.22 11.93
C SER A 82 4.86 -16.81 12.00
N GLY A 83 6.16 -16.69 11.75
CA GLY A 83 6.86 -15.40 11.78
C GLY A 83 6.41 -14.42 10.69
N TYR A 84 5.96 -14.92 9.53
CA TYR A 84 5.42 -14.06 8.48
C TYR A 84 4.01 -13.57 8.78
N VAL A 85 3.14 -14.49 9.22
CA VAL A 85 1.77 -14.17 9.59
C VAL A 85 1.78 -13.15 10.73
N ASP A 86 2.57 -13.40 11.77
CA ASP A 86 2.68 -12.52 12.93
C ASP A 86 3.21 -11.11 12.55
N ARG A 87 4.34 -11.04 11.84
CA ARG A 87 4.97 -9.74 11.55
C ARG A 87 4.26 -8.91 10.49
N LYS A 88 3.56 -9.54 9.55
CA LYS A 88 2.89 -8.83 8.45
C LYS A 88 1.39 -8.82 8.63
N ILE A 89 0.78 -10.00 8.62
CA ILE A 89 -0.68 -10.12 8.56
C ILE A 89 -1.31 -9.68 9.88
N VAL A 90 -0.85 -10.17 11.02
CA VAL A 90 -1.41 -9.82 12.33
C VAL A 90 -1.22 -8.34 12.60
N HIS A 91 -0.06 -7.76 12.27
CA HIS A 91 0.15 -6.32 12.41
C HIS A 91 -0.87 -5.49 11.59
N PHE A 92 -1.08 -5.83 10.31
CA PHE A 92 -2.05 -5.12 9.48
C PHE A 92 -3.50 -5.36 9.90
N VAL A 93 -3.84 -6.60 10.29
CA VAL A 93 -5.19 -6.93 10.78
C VAL A 93 -5.47 -6.23 12.10
N TYR A 94 -4.51 -6.20 13.02
CA TYR A 94 -4.62 -5.46 14.28
C TYR A 94 -4.80 -3.97 14.00
N PHE A 95 -3.94 -3.38 13.17
CA PHE A 95 -4.03 -1.97 12.81
C PHE A 95 -5.40 -1.66 12.16
N TYR A 96 -5.85 -2.52 11.26
CA TYR A 96 -7.14 -2.40 10.59
C TYR A 96 -8.32 -2.47 11.57
N LEU A 97 -8.36 -3.48 12.46
CA LEU A 97 -9.44 -3.65 13.44
C LEU A 97 -9.48 -2.52 14.45
N LEU A 98 -8.30 -2.10 14.93
CA LEU A 98 -8.16 -0.98 15.85
C LEU A 98 -8.72 0.29 15.21
N TRP A 99 -8.32 0.58 13.98
CA TRP A 99 -8.72 1.81 13.30
C TRP A 99 -10.17 1.77 12.81
N LEU A 100 -10.68 0.60 12.39
CA LEU A 100 -12.10 0.40 12.12
C LEU A 100 -12.94 0.68 13.36
N THR A 101 -12.55 0.12 14.51
CA THR A 101 -13.28 0.28 15.78
C THR A 101 -13.24 1.72 16.29
N LEU A 102 -12.21 2.50 15.95
CA LEU A 102 -12.14 3.92 16.30
C LEU A 102 -12.88 4.82 15.30
N GLN A 103 -12.68 4.61 14.00
CA GLN A 103 -13.20 5.49 12.96
C GLN A 103 -14.70 5.26 12.71
N PHE A 104 -15.16 4.01 12.73
CA PHE A 104 -16.54 3.67 12.37
C PHE A 104 -17.58 4.28 13.32
N PRO A 105 -17.43 4.22 14.66
CA PRO A 105 -18.33 4.91 15.58
C PRO A 105 -18.28 6.43 15.46
N VAL A 106 -17.09 7.00 15.20
CA VAL A 106 -16.93 8.46 15.08
C VAL A 106 -17.64 9.01 13.84
N LEU A 107 -17.58 8.28 12.72
CA LEU A 107 -18.24 8.69 11.47
C LEU A 107 -19.72 8.33 11.39
N HIS A 108 -20.16 7.31 12.13
CA HIS A 108 -21.53 6.79 12.09
C HIS A 108 -22.17 6.78 13.48
N PHE A 109 -21.93 7.85 14.24
CA PHE A 109 -22.45 7.99 15.60
C PHE A 109 -23.98 7.91 15.64
N ASP A 110 -24.65 8.53 14.67
CA ASP A 110 -26.12 8.53 14.57
C ASP A 110 -26.67 7.10 14.44
N TRP A 111 -26.05 6.26 13.61
CA TRP A 111 -26.44 4.86 13.45
C TRP A 111 -26.22 4.05 14.73
N MET A 112 -25.19 4.38 15.50
CA MET A 112 -24.89 3.72 16.77
C MET A 112 -25.99 3.99 17.81
N VAL A 113 -26.53 5.22 17.84
CA VAL A 113 -27.56 5.64 18.80
C VAL A 113 -28.95 5.21 18.36
N GLU A 114 -29.30 5.43 17.09
CA GLU A 114 -30.66 5.21 16.58
C GLU A 114 -30.92 3.76 16.18
N HIS A 115 -29.90 3.07 15.65
CA HIS A 115 -30.03 1.73 15.07
C HIS A 115 -28.83 0.81 15.40
N PRO A 116 -28.62 0.44 16.68
CA PRO A 116 -27.42 -0.28 17.13
C PRO A 116 -27.23 -1.64 16.44
N GLY A 117 -28.32 -2.35 16.12
CA GLY A 117 -28.24 -3.61 15.36
C GLY A 117 -27.74 -3.42 13.93
N TYR A 118 -28.14 -2.33 13.26
CA TYR A 118 -27.66 -1.97 11.93
C TYR A 118 -26.19 -1.52 11.98
N PHE A 119 -25.82 -0.76 13.00
CA PHE A 119 -24.44 -0.36 13.24
C PHE A 119 -23.50 -1.57 13.35
N VAL A 120 -23.84 -2.56 14.18
CA VAL A 120 -23.03 -3.78 14.33
C VAL A 120 -22.97 -4.57 13.02
N LYS A 121 -24.10 -4.68 12.31
CA LYS A 121 -24.15 -5.35 11.00
C LYS A 121 -23.22 -4.68 10.01
N MET A 122 -23.23 -3.35 9.93
CA MET A 122 -22.38 -2.60 9.00
C MET A 122 -20.90 -2.59 9.42
N TRP A 123 -20.63 -2.63 10.72
CA TRP A 123 -19.28 -2.81 11.23
C TRP A 123 -18.70 -4.19 10.84
N LEU A 124 -19.50 -5.26 10.98
CA LEU A 124 -19.12 -6.60 10.53
C LEU A 124 -18.97 -6.66 9.01
N PHE A 125 -19.88 -6.02 8.27
CA PHE A 125 -19.79 -5.92 6.82
C PHE A 125 -18.53 -5.19 6.38
N SER A 126 -18.10 -4.17 7.12
CA SER A 126 -16.88 -3.41 6.82
C SER A 126 -15.63 -4.28 6.84
N LEU A 127 -15.61 -5.38 7.63
CA LEU A 127 -14.51 -6.36 7.62
C LEU A 127 -14.32 -7.01 6.24
N VAL A 128 -15.42 -7.17 5.49
CA VAL A 128 -15.45 -7.74 4.14
C VAL A 128 -15.42 -6.65 3.09
N GLU A 129 -16.03 -5.49 3.32
CA GLU A 129 -16.04 -4.38 2.39
C GLU A 129 -15.56 -3.09 3.07
N PRO A 130 -14.24 -2.87 3.11
CA PRO A 130 -13.66 -1.78 3.87
C PRO A 130 -13.94 -0.41 3.23
N SER A 131 -14.19 0.55 4.11
CA SER A 131 -14.37 1.96 3.79
C SER A 131 -13.15 2.55 3.06
N ASN A 132 -13.37 3.70 2.40
CA ASN A 132 -12.41 4.32 1.48
C ASN A 132 -11.08 4.77 2.11
N SER A 133 -10.95 4.78 3.44
CA SER A 133 -9.68 5.02 4.13
C SER A 133 -8.94 3.72 4.51
N LEU A 134 -9.65 2.68 4.94
CA LEU A 134 -9.07 1.45 5.51
C LEU A 134 -8.80 0.36 4.47
N TRP A 135 -9.38 0.49 3.28
CA TRP A 135 -9.25 -0.51 2.23
C TRP A 135 -7.80 -0.78 1.83
N PHE A 136 -6.92 0.22 1.89
CA PHE A 136 -5.54 0.08 1.47
C PHE A 136 -4.79 -0.94 2.35
N VAL A 137 -4.94 -0.82 3.67
CA VAL A 137 -4.32 -1.75 4.64
C VAL A 137 -4.88 -3.15 4.45
N HIS A 138 -6.20 -3.26 4.24
CA HIS A 138 -6.86 -4.53 3.98
C HIS A 138 -6.33 -5.19 2.70
N MET A 139 -6.24 -4.45 1.59
CA MET A 139 -5.68 -4.96 0.33
C MET A 139 -4.24 -5.41 0.50
N LEU A 140 -3.45 -4.71 1.31
CA LEU A 140 -2.07 -5.09 1.55
C LEU A 140 -1.98 -6.45 2.24
N ALA A 141 -2.80 -6.71 3.26
CA ALA A 141 -2.90 -8.01 3.90
C ALA A 141 -3.29 -9.11 2.90
N VAL A 142 -4.29 -8.86 2.05
CA VAL A 142 -4.74 -9.78 0.99
C VAL A 142 -3.60 -10.06 0.00
N PHE A 143 -2.92 -9.04 -0.50
CA PHE A 143 -1.82 -9.19 -1.46
C PHE A 143 -0.65 -9.98 -0.86
N TYR A 144 -0.33 -9.77 0.41
CA TYR A 144 0.66 -10.56 1.13
C TYR A 144 0.28 -12.03 1.26
N VAL A 145 -0.99 -12.34 1.49
CA VAL A 145 -1.49 -13.72 1.55
C VAL A 145 -1.45 -14.37 0.18
N VAL A 146 -2.04 -13.73 -0.83
CA VAL A 146 -2.12 -14.26 -2.19
C VAL A 146 -0.73 -14.49 -2.79
N THR A 147 0.17 -13.52 -2.68
CA THR A 147 1.53 -13.66 -3.22
C THR A 147 2.31 -14.76 -2.50
N ARG A 148 2.09 -14.94 -1.20
CA ARG A 148 2.69 -16.06 -0.46
C ARG A 148 2.12 -17.41 -0.86
N LEU A 149 0.84 -17.52 -1.20
CA LEU A 149 0.24 -18.74 -1.75
C LEU A 149 0.81 -19.05 -3.14
N LEU A 150 1.02 -18.01 -3.95
CA LEU A 150 1.57 -18.11 -5.30
C LEU A 150 3.11 -18.21 -5.34
N ARG A 151 3.79 -18.29 -4.19
CA ARG A 151 5.27 -18.25 -4.11
C ARG A 151 5.99 -19.37 -4.87
N ASN A 152 5.31 -20.48 -5.12
CA ASN A 152 5.87 -21.63 -5.85
C ASN A 152 5.60 -21.57 -7.36
N VAL A 153 4.80 -20.60 -7.81
CA VAL A 153 4.44 -20.43 -9.21
C VAL A 153 5.50 -19.57 -9.91
N PRO A 154 5.87 -19.88 -11.17
CA PRO A 154 6.78 -19.03 -11.94
C PRO A 154 6.30 -17.57 -12.00
N ILE A 155 7.22 -16.64 -11.75
CA ILE A 155 6.94 -15.19 -11.67
C ILE A 155 6.19 -14.69 -12.92
N TRP A 156 6.58 -15.15 -14.10
CA TRP A 156 5.96 -14.76 -15.37
C TRP A 156 4.49 -15.16 -15.48
N ILE A 157 4.10 -16.32 -14.93
CA ILE A 157 2.71 -16.79 -14.97
C ILE A 157 1.84 -15.92 -14.07
N VAL A 158 2.32 -15.62 -12.86
CA VAL A 158 1.59 -14.76 -11.92
C VAL A 158 1.49 -13.34 -12.48
N PHE A 159 2.56 -12.83 -13.10
CA PHE A 159 2.57 -11.51 -13.73
C PHE A 159 1.59 -11.44 -14.91
N ALA A 160 1.60 -12.43 -15.81
CA ALA A 160 0.67 -12.51 -16.92
C ALA A 160 -0.78 -12.60 -16.44
N GLY A 161 -1.05 -13.42 -15.42
CA GLY A 161 -2.38 -13.50 -14.80
C GLY A 161 -2.83 -12.18 -14.20
N ALA A 162 -1.97 -11.49 -13.45
CA ALA A 162 -2.25 -10.18 -12.89
C ALA A 162 -2.51 -9.12 -13.97
N PHE A 163 -1.73 -9.13 -15.06
CA PHE A 163 -1.88 -8.20 -16.17
C PHE A 163 -3.17 -8.44 -16.96
N ILE A 164 -3.52 -9.70 -17.22
CA ILE A 164 -4.80 -10.07 -17.85
C ILE A 164 -5.95 -9.61 -16.97
N LEU A 165 -5.88 -9.87 -15.66
CA LEU A 165 -6.92 -9.47 -14.71
C LEU A 165 -7.12 -7.95 -14.67
N GLN A 166 -6.02 -7.18 -14.67
CA GLN A 166 -6.06 -5.73 -14.77
C GLN A 166 -6.69 -5.27 -16.10
N SER A 167 -6.28 -5.89 -17.21
CA SER A 167 -6.76 -5.54 -18.55
C SER A 167 -8.27 -5.82 -18.69
N LEU A 168 -8.74 -6.95 -18.19
CA LEU A 168 -10.16 -7.32 -18.21
C LEU A 168 -11.02 -6.38 -17.38
N TYR A 169 -10.52 -5.95 -16.21
CA TYR A 169 -11.17 -4.92 -15.40
C TYR A 169 -11.23 -3.56 -16.12
N GLN A 170 -10.12 -3.14 -16.73
CA GLN A 170 -10.05 -1.85 -17.43
C GLN A 170 -10.97 -1.81 -18.66
N LEU A 171 -11.23 -2.96 -19.28
CA LEU A 171 -12.18 -3.13 -20.39
C LEU A 171 -13.64 -3.23 -19.93
N VAL A 172 -13.92 -3.11 -18.62
CA VAL A 172 -15.27 -3.20 -18.02
C VAL A 172 -15.95 -4.55 -18.34
N ILE A 173 -15.16 -5.59 -18.60
CA ILE A 173 -15.66 -6.94 -18.85
C ILE A 173 -15.97 -7.64 -17.52
N ILE A 174 -15.27 -7.23 -16.46
CA ILE A 174 -15.46 -7.70 -15.09
C ILE A 174 -15.89 -6.50 -14.26
N ASP A 175 -17.20 -6.31 -14.12
CA ASP A 175 -17.78 -5.52 -13.02
C ASP A 175 -18.38 -6.51 -12.04
N THR A 176 -17.58 -6.90 -11.05
CA THR A 176 -17.98 -7.93 -10.08
C THR A 176 -18.95 -7.39 -9.04
N GLY A 177 -19.16 -6.07 -8.97
CA GLY A 177 -20.01 -5.41 -7.98
C GLY A 177 -19.47 -5.48 -6.54
N TRP A 178 -18.26 -6.00 -6.33
CA TRP A 178 -17.61 -6.13 -5.04
C TRP A 178 -16.33 -5.30 -5.03
N GLY A 179 -16.30 -4.23 -4.22
CA GLY A 179 -15.21 -3.26 -4.26
C GLY A 179 -13.83 -3.86 -3.98
N ILE A 180 -13.75 -4.94 -3.18
CA ILE A 180 -12.49 -5.67 -2.94
C ILE A 180 -11.96 -6.35 -4.20
N ILE A 181 -12.81 -7.03 -4.95
CA ILE A 181 -12.39 -7.83 -6.11
C ILE A 181 -11.90 -6.89 -7.20
N ASP A 182 -12.63 -5.80 -7.42
CA ASP A 182 -12.28 -4.75 -8.37
C ASP A 182 -10.96 -4.04 -7.97
N ARG A 183 -10.76 -3.80 -6.67
CA ARG A 183 -9.48 -3.34 -6.09
C ARG A 183 -8.36 -4.33 -6.26
N PHE A 184 -8.61 -5.61 -6.11
CA PHE A 184 -7.60 -6.63 -6.35
C PHE A 184 -7.19 -6.66 -7.83
N CYS A 185 -8.16 -6.77 -8.74
CA CYS A 185 -7.94 -6.89 -10.18
C CYS A 185 -7.14 -5.71 -10.75
N ASN A 186 -7.51 -4.50 -10.35
CA ASN A 186 -6.87 -3.29 -10.88
C ASN A 186 -5.48 -3.00 -10.27
N ARG A 187 -5.20 -3.44 -9.02
CA ARG A 187 -4.01 -2.98 -8.28
C ARG A 187 -2.98 -4.07 -7.95
N TYR A 188 -3.35 -5.35 -7.99
CA TYR A 188 -2.44 -6.46 -7.64
C TYR A 188 -1.17 -6.48 -8.51
N VAL A 189 -1.29 -6.12 -9.78
CA VAL A 189 -0.18 -6.01 -10.74
C VAL A 189 0.94 -5.08 -10.27
N TYR A 190 0.63 -3.92 -9.67
CA TYR A 190 1.65 -2.96 -9.20
C TYR A 190 2.41 -3.51 -8.00
N PHE A 191 1.69 -4.17 -7.08
CA PHE A 191 2.30 -4.86 -5.95
C PHE A 191 3.21 -6.00 -6.42
N PHE A 192 2.73 -6.82 -7.34
CA PHE A 192 3.48 -7.96 -7.86
C PHE A 192 4.69 -7.52 -8.69
N LEU A 193 4.58 -6.43 -9.45
CA LEU A 193 5.69 -5.82 -10.18
C LEU A 193 6.80 -5.37 -9.22
N GLY A 194 6.44 -4.75 -8.09
CA GLY A 194 7.39 -4.43 -7.01
C GLY A 194 8.12 -5.65 -6.44
N TYR A 195 7.43 -6.80 -6.32
CA TYR A 195 8.05 -8.06 -5.88
C TYR A 195 8.94 -8.70 -6.96
N ALA A 196 8.43 -8.82 -8.18
CA ALA A 196 9.07 -9.52 -9.30
C ALA A 196 10.32 -8.78 -9.83
N PHE A 197 10.26 -7.46 -9.88
CA PHE A 197 11.33 -6.62 -10.42
C PHE A 197 12.16 -5.93 -9.33
N ALA A 198 12.07 -6.38 -8.07
CA ALA A 198 12.82 -5.78 -6.97
C ALA A 198 14.33 -5.68 -7.26
N PRO A 199 15.03 -6.72 -7.76
CA PRO A 199 16.45 -6.62 -8.09
C PRO A 199 16.75 -5.54 -9.14
N GLN A 200 15.92 -5.44 -10.18
CA GLN A 200 16.06 -4.49 -11.27
C GLN A 200 15.82 -3.05 -10.81
N ILE A 201 14.83 -2.83 -9.95
CA ILE A 201 14.52 -1.52 -9.36
C ILE A 201 15.69 -1.06 -8.49
N PHE A 202 16.26 -1.94 -7.65
CA PHE A 202 17.44 -1.59 -6.84
C PHE A 202 18.67 -1.29 -7.71
N GLN A 203 18.93 -2.09 -8.75
CA GLN A 203 20.04 -1.83 -9.68
C GLN A 203 19.85 -0.52 -10.45
N PHE A 204 18.63 -0.21 -10.88
CA PHE A 204 18.31 1.04 -11.56
C PHE A 204 18.51 2.24 -10.62
N ALA A 205 18.01 2.16 -9.38
CA ALA A 205 18.20 3.20 -8.37
C ALA A 205 19.67 3.44 -8.05
N GLU A 206 20.48 2.38 -7.91
CA GLU A 206 21.93 2.50 -7.72
C GLU A 206 22.64 3.15 -8.92
N ARG A 207 22.22 2.85 -10.15
CA ARG A 207 22.78 3.49 -11.36
C ARG A 207 22.39 4.96 -11.44
N ALA A 208 21.15 5.31 -11.14
CA ALA A 208 20.67 6.68 -11.11
C ALA A 208 21.38 7.52 -10.03
N ALA A 209 21.59 6.95 -8.83
CA ALA A 209 22.31 7.59 -7.74
C ALA A 209 23.79 7.89 -8.07
N LYS A 210 24.41 7.09 -8.96
CA LYS A 210 25.80 7.29 -9.41
C LYS A 210 25.94 8.34 -10.51
N ALA A 211 24.85 8.78 -11.14
CA ALA A 211 24.88 9.77 -12.23
C ALA A 211 23.72 10.78 -12.13
N PRO A 212 23.59 11.55 -11.03
CA PRO A 212 22.46 12.47 -10.82
C PRO A 212 22.35 13.56 -11.91
N LEU A 213 23.49 13.98 -12.49
CA LEU A 213 23.55 15.02 -13.52
C LEU A 213 23.08 14.56 -14.91
N ILE A 214 23.18 13.27 -15.24
CA ILE A 214 22.76 12.74 -16.56
C ILE A 214 21.23 12.61 -16.63
N TRP A 215 20.58 12.34 -15.49
CA TRP A 215 19.12 12.22 -15.42
C TRP A 215 18.40 13.56 -15.35
N LEU A 216 19.03 14.60 -14.78
CA LEU A 216 18.53 15.97 -14.87
C LEU A 216 18.49 16.48 -16.32
N ALA A 217 19.43 16.06 -17.16
CA ALA A 217 19.45 16.39 -18.58
C ALA A 217 18.40 15.60 -19.41
N GLY A 218 17.92 14.45 -18.92
CA GLY A 218 16.84 13.69 -19.56
C GLY A 218 15.42 14.15 -19.19
N LEU A 219 15.31 15.09 -18.24
CA LEU A 219 14.06 15.75 -17.84
C LEU A 219 13.85 17.13 -18.50
N MET A 220 14.84 17.59 -19.28
CA MET A 220 14.75 18.75 -20.17
C MET A 220 14.50 18.31 -21.60
#